data_AF-A0AAX2EG46-F1
#
_entry.id   AF-A0AAX2EG46-F1
#
_cell.length_a   1.000
_cell.length_b   1.000
_cell.length_c   1.000
_cell.angle_alpha   90.00
_cell.angle_beta   90.00
_cell.angle_gamma   90.00
#
_symmetry.space_group_name_H-M   'P 1'
#
loop_
_entity.id
_entity.type
_entity.pdbx_description
1 polymer ?
#
loop_
_entity_poly.entity_id
_entity_poly.type
_entity_poly.pdbx_seq_one_letter_code
_entity_poly.pdbx_strand_id
1 'polypeptide(L)'
;MITKESLPQQVSEAAERNRQQDDERMDVCPAVCKDNHIPVHYYFTFMPSNERLLVAEDGRVPAQHEVEDLAARYYSYMTSVQMIRRLTSDNGVKLTDKRYHSFRQLLEAVEENVMHLATDIIQQAFSRFFELLDTIQKEQQAILKHTAEAEKLMNDTINKGTFTTAEQEVMEQHVNKIVQAQFTIAQKKEETAASQAEVFEFFKEEMWLDLKLMTYYVRLRVLRKELWSEEESYMQNPDNPALVPESQDEQFKAFIKQKLRNEKNVLA
;
A
#
# COMPACT_ATOMS: atom_id res chain seq x y z
N MET A 1 -6.06 -18.98 -15.65
CA MET A 1 -5.57 -19.07 -14.26
C MET A 1 -5.03 -20.45 -13.99
N ILE A 2 -3.81 -20.55 -13.47
CA ILE A 2 -3.24 -21.80 -12.98
C ILE A 2 -3.84 -22.10 -11.62
N THR A 3 -4.35 -23.31 -11.46
CA THR A 3 -4.89 -23.85 -10.21
C THR A 3 -4.30 -25.22 -9.96
N LYS A 4 -4.50 -25.79 -8.77
CA LYS A 4 -4.02 -27.13 -8.45
C LYS A 4 -4.53 -28.18 -9.44
N GLU A 5 -5.76 -28.01 -9.94
CA GLU A 5 -6.41 -28.92 -10.89
C GLU A 5 -5.87 -28.78 -12.32
N SER A 6 -5.30 -27.62 -12.68
CA SER A 6 -4.75 -27.39 -14.01
C SER A 6 -3.27 -27.75 -14.14
N LEU A 7 -2.62 -28.16 -13.04
CA LEU A 7 -1.19 -28.48 -13.03
C LEU A 7 -0.91 -29.80 -13.75
N PRO A 8 0.20 -29.91 -14.50
CA PRO A 8 0.69 -31.20 -14.95
C PRO A 8 0.91 -32.15 -13.76
N GLN A 9 0.52 -33.41 -13.90
CA GLN A 9 0.60 -34.40 -12.80
C GLN A 9 1.99 -34.48 -12.19
N GLN A 10 3.03 -34.56 -13.02
CA GLN A 10 4.43 -34.60 -12.59
C GLN A 10 4.87 -33.39 -11.76
N VAL A 11 4.30 -32.21 -12.05
CA VAL A 11 4.57 -30.97 -11.29
C VAL A 11 3.89 -31.03 -9.93
N SER A 12 2.62 -31.47 -9.88
CA SER A 12 1.90 -31.64 -8.62
C SER A 12 2.56 -32.67 -7.72
N GLU A 13 2.99 -33.81 -8.27
CA GLU A 13 3.70 -34.84 -7.51
C GLU A 13 5.06 -34.36 -7.00
N ALA A 14 5.80 -33.59 -7.80
CA ALA A 14 7.07 -33.01 -7.37
C ALA A 14 6.87 -32.01 -6.21
N ALA A 15 5.84 -31.18 -6.27
CA ALA A 15 5.55 -30.22 -5.21
C ALA A 15 5.16 -30.93 -3.90
N GLU A 16 4.30 -31.94 -3.95
CA GLU A 16 3.91 -32.72 -2.75
C GLU A 16 5.10 -33.49 -2.15
N ARG A 17 6.01 -34.03 -2.98
CA ARG A 17 7.23 -34.70 -2.49
C ARG A 17 8.21 -33.77 -1.76
N ASN A 18 8.16 -32.47 -2.03
CA ASN A 18 9.04 -31.47 -1.43
C ASN A 18 8.39 -30.74 -0.25
N ARG A 19 7.16 -31.10 0.11
CA ARG A 19 6.51 -30.63 1.33
C ARG A 19 7.25 -31.19 2.54
N GLN A 20 7.61 -30.34 3.49
CA GLN A 20 8.41 -30.75 4.66
C GLN A 20 7.52 -31.22 5.82
N GLN A 21 6.30 -30.69 5.93
CA GLN A 21 5.39 -30.98 7.03
C GLN A 21 4.01 -31.38 6.50
N ASP A 22 3.32 -32.28 7.19
CA ASP A 22 2.03 -32.78 6.74
C ASP A 22 0.89 -31.76 6.85
N ASP A 23 1.05 -30.75 7.70
CA ASP A 23 0.11 -29.65 7.90
C ASP A 23 0.37 -28.44 6.98
N GLU A 24 1.41 -28.49 6.15
CA GLU A 24 1.69 -27.44 5.18
C GLU A 24 0.61 -27.36 4.09
N ARG A 25 0.05 -26.16 3.93
CA ARG A 25 -0.80 -25.84 2.79
C ARG A 25 0.06 -25.34 1.65
N MET A 26 -0.10 -25.97 0.49
CA MET A 26 0.56 -25.55 -0.74
C MET A 26 -0.33 -24.58 -1.52
N ASP A 27 0.20 -23.40 -1.83
CA ASP A 27 -0.39 -22.45 -2.77
C ASP A 27 0.49 -22.35 -4.02
N VAL A 28 -0.12 -22.08 -5.18
CA VAL A 28 0.57 -21.99 -6.46
C VAL A 28 0.34 -20.62 -7.09
N CYS A 29 1.40 -20.03 -7.65
CA CYS A 29 1.27 -18.79 -8.40
C CYS A 29 0.28 -18.99 -9.56
N PRO A 30 -0.75 -18.14 -9.69
CA PRO A 30 -1.81 -18.32 -10.69
C PRO A 30 -1.36 -18.05 -12.13
N ALA A 31 -0.10 -17.63 -12.33
CA ALA A 31 0.50 -17.31 -13.61
C ALA A 31 1.97 -17.73 -13.67
N VAL A 32 2.44 -18.23 -14.82
CA VAL A 32 3.87 -18.53 -15.04
C VAL A 32 4.61 -17.41 -15.77
N CYS A 33 5.86 -17.19 -15.40
CA CYS A 33 6.76 -16.30 -16.14
C CYS A 33 7.00 -16.88 -17.54
N LYS A 34 6.63 -16.12 -18.58
CA LYS A 34 6.77 -16.51 -19.98
C LYS A 34 7.57 -15.45 -20.73
N ASP A 35 8.88 -15.53 -20.60
CA ASP A 35 9.81 -14.83 -21.48
C ASP A 35 10.36 -15.82 -22.50
N ASN A 36 10.61 -15.39 -23.74
CA ASN A 36 10.93 -16.26 -24.89
C ASN A 36 12.13 -17.21 -24.69
N HIS A 37 12.92 -17.07 -23.63
CA HIS A 37 14.15 -17.82 -23.37
C HIS A 37 14.14 -18.56 -22.03
N ILE A 38 13.03 -18.50 -21.29
CA ILE A 38 12.93 -19.10 -19.96
C ILE A 38 12.04 -20.34 -20.04
N PRO A 39 12.53 -21.53 -19.64
CA PRO A 39 11.69 -22.71 -19.53
C PRO A 39 10.54 -22.46 -18.55
N VAL A 40 9.38 -23.07 -18.79
CA VAL A 40 8.22 -22.91 -17.90
C VAL A 40 8.52 -23.55 -16.55
N HIS A 41 8.39 -22.75 -15.48
CA HIS A 41 8.48 -23.22 -14.11
C HIS A 41 7.24 -22.78 -13.34
N TYR A 42 6.72 -23.64 -12.48
CA TYR A 42 5.60 -23.37 -11.58
C TYR A 42 6.14 -22.99 -10.21
N TYR A 43 5.66 -21.88 -9.66
CA TYR A 43 6.09 -21.35 -8.37
C TYR A 43 5.08 -21.69 -7.28
N PHE A 44 5.54 -22.37 -6.24
CA PHE A 44 4.77 -22.78 -5.07
C PHE A 44 5.22 -22.05 -3.82
N THR A 45 4.29 -21.83 -2.90
CA THR A 45 4.55 -21.35 -1.54
C THR A 45 3.87 -22.27 -0.55
N PHE A 46 4.63 -22.75 0.44
CA PHE A 46 4.12 -23.60 1.52
C PHE A 46 3.84 -22.76 2.75
N MET A 47 2.65 -22.92 3.34
CA MET A 47 2.21 -22.21 4.54
C MET A 47 2.03 -23.22 5.68
N PRO A 48 2.54 -22.95 6.90
CA PRO A 48 3.03 -21.66 7.40
C PRO A 48 4.54 -21.42 7.25
N SER A 49 5.32 -22.40 6.77
CA SER A 49 6.79 -22.31 6.70
C SER A 49 7.31 -21.16 5.81
N ASN A 50 6.47 -20.67 4.88
CA ASN A 50 6.83 -19.71 3.84
C ASN A 50 7.95 -20.21 2.92
N GLU A 51 8.21 -21.52 2.89
CA GLU A 51 9.12 -22.11 1.94
C GLU A 51 8.58 -21.99 0.52
N ARG A 52 9.50 -21.89 -0.43
CA ARG A 52 9.21 -21.59 -1.82
C ARG A 52 9.86 -22.64 -2.70
N LEU A 53 9.14 -23.07 -3.73
CA LEU A 53 9.62 -24.10 -4.64
C LEU A 53 9.29 -23.71 -6.07
N LEU A 54 10.31 -23.80 -6.94
CA LEU A 54 10.11 -23.79 -8.37
C LEU A 54 10.17 -25.23 -8.89
N VAL A 55 9.22 -25.58 -9.75
CA VAL A 55 9.17 -26.88 -10.40
C VAL A 55 9.08 -26.66 -11.90
N ALA A 56 10.04 -27.18 -12.65
CA ALA A 56 10.02 -27.13 -14.10
C ALA A 56 8.83 -27.93 -14.66
N GLU A 57 8.41 -27.65 -15.89
CA GLU A 57 7.25 -28.30 -16.51
C GLU A 57 7.36 -29.84 -16.58
N ASP A 58 8.58 -30.38 -16.68
CA ASP A 58 8.89 -31.81 -16.65
C ASP A 58 8.83 -32.44 -15.24
N GLY A 59 8.53 -31.66 -14.20
CA GLY A 59 8.50 -32.11 -12.81
C GLY A 59 9.87 -32.09 -12.12
N ARG A 60 10.93 -31.62 -12.79
CA ARG A 60 12.25 -31.44 -12.17
C ARG A 60 12.21 -30.27 -11.19
N VAL A 61 12.80 -30.46 -10.02
CA VAL A 61 13.13 -29.36 -9.11
C VAL A 61 14.54 -28.88 -9.43
N PRO A 62 14.71 -27.70 -10.05
CA PRO A 62 16.03 -27.16 -10.35
C PRO A 62 16.78 -26.76 -9.08
N ALA A 63 18.12 -26.79 -9.15
CA ALA A 63 18.97 -26.30 -8.08
C ALA A 63 18.84 -24.78 -7.95
N GLN A 64 19.03 -24.26 -6.74
CA GLN A 64 18.81 -22.84 -6.43
C GLN A 64 19.51 -21.86 -7.40
N HIS A 65 20.77 -22.11 -7.73
CA HIS A 65 21.56 -21.25 -8.62
C HIS A 65 21.06 -21.26 -10.08
N GLU A 66 20.29 -22.28 -10.51
CA GLU A 66 19.72 -22.33 -11.87
C GLU A 66 18.52 -21.40 -12.01
N VAL A 67 17.85 -21.07 -10.90
CA VAL A 67 16.56 -20.38 -10.90
C VAL A 67 16.50 -19.17 -9.97
N GLU A 68 17.63 -18.70 -9.46
CA GLU A 68 17.69 -17.57 -8.50
C GLU A 68 16.99 -16.32 -9.07
N ASP A 69 17.34 -15.94 -10.30
CA ASP A 69 16.72 -14.79 -10.98
C ASP A 69 15.22 -14.99 -11.22
N LEU A 70 14.82 -16.22 -11.57
CA LEU A 70 13.42 -16.54 -11.83
C LEU A 70 12.61 -16.53 -10.53
N ALA A 71 13.17 -17.07 -9.44
CA ALA A 71 12.58 -17.03 -8.11
C ALA A 71 12.40 -15.59 -7.63
N ALA A 72 13.38 -14.71 -7.87
CA ALA A 72 13.27 -13.29 -7.56
C ALA A 72 12.11 -12.62 -8.32
N ARG A 73 11.93 -12.93 -9.61
CA ARG A 73 10.81 -12.40 -10.42
C ARG A 73 9.45 -12.86 -9.90
N TYR A 74 9.29 -14.15 -9.64
CA TYR A 74 8.06 -14.69 -9.06
C TYR A 74 7.75 -14.07 -7.70
N TYR A 75 8.77 -13.93 -6.87
CA TYR A 75 8.63 -13.30 -5.57
C TYR A 75 8.16 -11.86 -5.69
N SER A 76 8.78 -11.07 -6.58
CA SER A 76 8.41 -9.67 -6.77
C SER A 76 6.99 -9.52 -7.35
N TYR A 77 6.63 -10.36 -8.32
CA TYR A 77 5.29 -10.41 -8.89
C TYR A 77 4.23 -10.75 -7.82
N MET A 78 4.45 -11.81 -7.05
CA MET A 78 3.50 -12.24 -5.99
C MET A 78 3.38 -11.20 -4.88
N THR A 79 4.49 -10.57 -4.50
CA THR A 79 4.51 -9.48 -3.51
C THR A 79 3.68 -8.30 -4.02
N SER A 80 3.86 -7.91 -5.29
CA SER A 80 3.10 -6.83 -5.92
C SER A 80 1.60 -7.14 -5.93
N VAL A 81 1.23 -8.36 -6.32
CA VAL A 81 -0.17 -8.83 -6.32
C VAL A 81 -0.80 -8.76 -4.93
N GLN A 82 -0.10 -9.26 -3.91
CA GLN A 82 -0.58 -9.23 -2.53
C GLN A 82 -0.73 -7.79 -2.03
N MET A 83 0.23 -6.92 -2.35
CA MET A 83 0.19 -5.51 -1.97
C MET A 83 -0.99 -4.79 -2.61
N ILE A 84 -1.22 -4.98 -3.91
CA ILE A 84 -2.38 -4.40 -4.61
C ILE A 84 -3.68 -4.87 -3.97
N ARG A 85 -3.85 -6.18 -3.75
CA ARG A 85 -5.05 -6.74 -3.11
C ARG A 85 -5.34 -6.16 -1.73
N ARG A 86 -4.28 -5.92 -0.94
CA ARG A 86 -4.39 -5.28 0.37
C ARG A 86 -4.87 -3.83 0.23
N LEU A 87 -4.29 -3.07 -0.71
CA LEU A 87 -4.60 -1.67 -0.96
C LEU A 87 -6.00 -1.47 -1.58
N THR A 88 -6.47 -2.41 -2.39
CA THR A 88 -7.81 -2.42 -3.01
C THR A 88 -8.92 -2.84 -2.06
N SER A 89 -8.59 -3.43 -0.89
CA SER A 89 -9.62 -3.89 0.04
C SER A 89 -10.56 -2.73 0.39
N ASP A 90 -11.88 -2.98 0.31
CA ASP A 90 -12.95 -1.97 0.27
C ASP A 90 -12.92 -0.94 1.42
N ASN A 91 -12.14 -1.21 2.47
CA ASN A 91 -12.03 -0.38 3.66
C ASN A 91 -10.93 0.68 3.61
N GLY A 92 -9.98 0.62 2.67
CA GLY A 92 -8.79 1.48 2.68
C GLY A 92 -9.02 2.86 2.07
N VAL A 93 -8.82 2.98 0.76
CA VAL A 93 -8.66 4.28 0.09
C VAL A 93 -10.01 4.98 -0.16
N LYS A 94 -11.05 4.25 -0.58
CA LYS A 94 -12.35 4.81 -0.96
C LYS A 94 -13.14 5.42 0.20
N LEU A 95 -13.09 4.81 1.39
CA LEU A 95 -13.73 5.37 2.59
C LEU A 95 -13.01 6.63 3.07
N THR A 96 -11.70 6.67 2.89
CA THR A 96 -10.85 7.78 3.31
C THR A 96 -11.04 9.03 2.46
N ASP A 97 -11.23 8.89 1.14
CA ASP A 97 -11.54 10.01 0.22
C ASP A 97 -12.82 10.76 0.64
N LYS A 98 -13.91 10.03 0.91
CA LYS A 98 -15.18 10.64 1.39
C LYS A 98 -15.01 11.37 2.72
N ARG A 99 -14.20 10.83 3.63
CA ARG A 99 -13.91 11.45 4.93
C ARG A 99 -13.12 12.74 4.76
N TYR A 100 -12.09 12.77 3.91
CA TYR A 100 -11.34 14.01 3.62
C TYR A 100 -12.21 15.06 2.93
N HIS A 101 -13.08 14.66 2.00
CA HIS A 101 -14.03 15.59 1.40
C HIS A 101 -14.98 16.21 2.44
N SER A 102 -15.55 15.38 3.32
CA SER A 102 -16.41 15.85 4.41
C SER A 102 -15.65 16.75 5.40
N PHE A 103 -14.40 16.42 5.69
CA PHE A 103 -13.53 17.21 6.55
C PHE A 103 -13.27 18.60 5.94
N ARG A 104 -12.94 18.65 4.64
CA ARG A 104 -12.72 19.90 3.92
C ARG A 104 -13.94 20.80 3.96
N GLN A 105 -15.11 20.29 3.61
CA GLN A 105 -16.36 21.08 3.62
C GLN A 105 -16.66 21.66 5.01
N LEU A 106 -16.41 20.89 6.07
CA LEU A 106 -16.57 21.38 7.44
C LEU A 106 -15.52 22.43 7.78
N LEU A 107 -14.28 22.28 7.33
CA LEU A 107 -13.22 23.25 7.55
C LEU A 107 -13.49 24.57 6.81
N GLU A 108 -13.97 24.52 5.56
CA GLU A 108 -14.43 25.69 4.78
C GLU A 108 -15.58 26.40 5.50
N ALA A 109 -16.57 25.64 5.98
CA ALA A 109 -17.67 26.21 6.75
C ALA A 109 -17.19 26.86 8.06
N VAL A 110 -16.18 26.30 8.73
CA VAL A 110 -15.57 26.94 9.90
C VAL A 110 -14.89 28.24 9.49
N GLU A 111 -14.01 28.18 8.49
CA GLU A 111 -13.27 29.32 7.95
C GLU A 111 -14.20 30.51 7.69
N GLU A 112 -15.27 30.31 6.91
CA GLU A 112 -16.24 31.35 6.58
C GLU A 112 -16.86 32.04 7.82
N ASN A 113 -17.03 31.30 8.92
CA ASN A 113 -17.69 31.81 10.12
C ASN A 113 -16.70 32.45 11.11
N VAL A 114 -15.41 32.08 11.12
CA VAL A 114 -14.42 32.57 12.11
C VAL A 114 -13.30 33.41 11.53
N MET A 115 -13.13 33.46 10.20
CA MET A 115 -11.97 34.10 9.57
C MET A 115 -11.86 35.61 9.85
N HIS A 116 -12.98 36.29 10.03
CA HIS A 116 -13.00 37.71 10.38
C HIS A 116 -12.38 38.03 11.76
N LEU A 117 -12.18 37.02 12.61
CA LEU A 117 -11.54 37.11 13.92
C LEU A 117 -10.06 36.64 13.87
N ALA A 118 -9.63 36.09 12.75
CA ALA A 118 -8.32 35.46 12.61
C ALA A 118 -7.20 36.49 12.40
N THR A 119 -6.10 36.29 13.12
CA THR A 119 -4.84 37.00 12.86
C THR A 119 -4.18 36.48 11.58
N ASP A 120 -3.22 37.23 11.03
CA ASP A 120 -2.44 36.81 9.85
C ASP A 120 -1.79 35.43 10.02
N ILE A 121 -1.36 35.09 11.24
CA ILE A 121 -0.78 33.77 11.55
C ILE A 121 -1.83 32.67 11.39
N ILE A 122 -3.03 32.89 11.92
CA ILE A 122 -4.14 31.93 11.81
C ILE A 122 -4.61 31.80 10.35
N GLN A 123 -4.67 32.91 9.60
CA GLN A 123 -4.98 32.89 8.17
C GLN A 123 -3.98 32.03 7.38
N GLN A 124 -2.69 32.16 7.68
CA GLN A 124 -1.65 31.31 7.08
C GLN A 124 -1.78 29.84 7.50
N ALA A 125 -2.16 29.58 8.75
CA ALA A 125 -2.38 28.22 9.24
C ALA A 125 -3.57 27.53 8.53
N PHE A 126 -4.69 28.23 8.33
CA PHE A 126 -5.81 27.74 7.50
C PHE A 126 -5.35 27.46 6.06
N SER A 127 -4.63 28.40 5.44
CA SER A 127 -4.13 28.25 4.07
C SER A 127 -3.27 26.99 3.90
N ARG A 128 -2.34 26.75 4.84
CA ARG A 128 -1.50 25.54 4.85
C ARG A 128 -2.31 24.26 5.09
N PHE A 129 -3.35 24.34 5.90
CA PHE A 129 -4.23 23.19 6.13
C PHE A 129 -5.06 22.86 4.88
N PHE A 130 -5.57 23.86 4.15
CA PHE A 130 -6.21 23.60 2.86
C PHE A 130 -5.25 23.04 1.83
N GLU A 131 -4.01 23.54 1.76
CA GLU A 131 -2.97 22.99 0.89
C GLU A 131 -2.66 21.52 1.21
N LEU A 132 -2.65 21.14 2.50
CA LEU A 132 -2.56 19.74 2.91
C LEU A 132 -3.73 18.91 2.36
N LEU A 133 -4.96 19.39 2.53
CA LEU A 133 -6.16 18.67 2.06
C LEU A 133 -6.17 18.53 0.53
N ASP A 134 -5.76 19.56 -0.21
CA ASP A 134 -5.56 19.51 -1.66
C ASP A 134 -4.51 18.45 -2.05
N THR A 135 -3.38 18.43 -1.34
CA THR A 135 -2.30 17.46 -1.56
C THR A 135 -2.81 16.05 -1.33
N ILE A 136 -3.50 15.82 -0.21
CA ILE A 136 -4.07 14.51 0.13
C ILE A 136 -5.04 14.05 -0.95
N GLN A 137 -5.96 14.92 -1.39
CA GLN A 137 -6.93 14.56 -2.42
C GLN A 137 -6.25 14.16 -3.73
N LYS A 138 -5.26 14.93 -4.18
CA LYS A 138 -4.49 14.63 -5.39
C LYS A 138 -3.77 13.28 -5.27
N GLU A 139 -3.08 13.03 -4.17
CA GLU A 139 -2.34 11.79 -3.96
C GLU A 139 -3.29 10.59 -3.80
N GLN A 140 -4.46 10.75 -3.18
CA GLN A 140 -5.50 9.71 -3.12
C GLN A 140 -6.05 9.34 -4.50
N GLN A 141 -6.25 10.32 -5.38
CA GLN A 141 -6.62 10.06 -6.78
C GLN A 141 -5.53 9.28 -7.52
N ALA A 142 -4.25 9.62 -7.29
CA ALA A 142 -3.12 8.89 -7.87
C ALA A 142 -3.09 7.44 -7.38
N ILE A 143 -3.31 7.21 -6.07
CA ILE A 143 -3.43 5.87 -5.48
C ILE A 143 -4.55 5.10 -6.17
N LEU A 144 -5.77 5.65 -6.23
CA LEU A 144 -6.92 4.99 -6.86
C LEU A 144 -6.65 4.63 -8.32
N LYS A 145 -6.07 5.57 -9.09
CA LYS A 145 -5.74 5.35 -10.50
C LYS A 145 -4.78 4.17 -10.67
N HIS A 146 -3.63 4.22 -10.00
CA HIS A 146 -2.60 3.18 -10.15
C HIS A 146 -3.02 1.85 -9.55
N THR A 147 -3.87 1.88 -8.53
CA THR A 147 -4.48 0.68 -7.98
C THR A 147 -5.39 -0.01 -9.01
N ALA A 148 -6.24 0.75 -9.70
CA ALA A 148 -7.12 0.21 -10.74
C ALA A 148 -6.34 -0.30 -11.97
N GLU A 149 -5.29 0.41 -12.38
CA GLU A 149 -4.40 -0.02 -13.47
C GLU A 149 -3.67 -1.32 -13.12
N ALA A 150 -3.15 -1.43 -11.90
CA ALA A 150 -2.46 -2.63 -11.42
C ALA A 150 -3.40 -3.82 -11.22
N GLU A 151 -4.63 -3.59 -10.72
CA GLU A 151 -5.66 -4.62 -10.60
C GLU A 151 -6.06 -5.17 -11.98
N LYS A 152 -6.22 -4.28 -12.98
CA LYS A 152 -6.47 -4.69 -14.36
C LYS A 152 -5.33 -5.57 -14.88
N LEU A 153 -4.09 -5.12 -14.73
CA LEU A 153 -2.93 -5.90 -15.18
C LEU A 153 -2.85 -7.27 -14.48
N MET A 154 -3.13 -7.31 -13.18
CA MET A 154 -3.15 -8.54 -12.39
C MET A 154 -4.23 -9.50 -12.90
N ASN A 155 -5.42 -8.99 -13.19
CA ASN A 155 -6.50 -9.81 -13.73
C ASN A 155 -6.14 -10.33 -15.12
N ASP A 156 -5.52 -9.52 -15.97
CA ASP A 156 -5.07 -9.91 -17.31
C ASP A 156 -4.01 -11.03 -17.23
N THR A 157 -3.01 -10.92 -16.35
CA THR A 157 -1.96 -11.95 -16.16
C THR A 157 -2.50 -13.25 -15.56
N ILE A 158 -3.41 -13.16 -14.58
CA ILE A 158 -4.08 -14.33 -14.00
C ILE A 158 -4.96 -15.03 -15.05
N ASN A 159 -5.73 -14.27 -15.83
CA ASN A 159 -6.63 -14.82 -16.84
C ASN A 159 -5.85 -15.56 -17.93
N LYS A 160 -4.79 -14.96 -18.47
CA LYS A 160 -3.93 -15.61 -19.46
C LYS A 160 -3.05 -16.73 -18.87
N GLY A 161 -2.91 -16.78 -17.54
CA GLY A 161 -2.11 -17.79 -16.83
C GLY A 161 -0.60 -17.60 -16.99
N THR A 162 -0.16 -16.44 -17.47
CA THR A 162 1.26 -16.10 -17.63
C THR A 162 1.53 -14.66 -17.25
N PHE A 163 2.78 -14.29 -17.03
CA PHE A 163 3.24 -12.90 -16.97
C PHE A 163 4.63 -12.81 -17.62
N THR A 164 4.99 -11.64 -18.14
CA THR A 164 6.32 -11.35 -18.68
C THR A 164 7.11 -10.49 -17.70
N THR A 165 8.43 -10.39 -17.85
CA THR A 165 9.22 -9.44 -17.04
C THR A 165 8.75 -8.00 -17.22
N ALA A 166 8.40 -7.59 -18.45
CA ALA A 166 7.89 -6.24 -18.69
C ALA A 166 6.58 -5.97 -17.92
N GLU A 167 5.68 -6.94 -17.82
CA GLU A 167 4.43 -6.79 -17.05
C GLU A 167 4.68 -6.77 -15.55
N GLN A 168 5.64 -7.56 -15.05
CA GLN A 168 6.08 -7.49 -13.66
C GLN A 168 6.68 -6.11 -13.34
N GLU A 169 7.53 -5.55 -14.21
CA GLU A 169 8.08 -4.20 -14.03
C GLU A 169 6.99 -3.12 -14.04
N VAL A 170 5.99 -3.22 -14.92
CA VAL A 170 4.85 -2.30 -14.93
C VAL A 170 4.04 -2.42 -13.64
N MET A 171 3.82 -3.64 -13.14
CA MET A 171 3.16 -3.87 -11.85
C MET A 171 3.91 -3.17 -10.71
N GLU A 172 5.23 -3.33 -10.65
CA GLU A 172 6.09 -2.68 -9.66
C GLU A 172 6.04 -1.16 -9.78
N GLN A 173 6.01 -0.61 -10.99
CA GLN A 173 5.89 0.83 -11.19
C GLN A 173 4.60 1.37 -10.57
N HIS A 174 3.47 0.68 -10.75
CA HIS A 174 2.21 1.07 -10.12
C HIS A 174 2.28 0.99 -8.59
N VAL A 175 2.86 -0.10 -8.05
CA VAL A 175 3.08 -0.25 -6.61
C VAL A 175 3.94 0.89 -6.06
N ASN A 176 5.06 1.20 -6.73
CA ASN A 176 5.96 2.29 -6.33
C ASN A 176 5.24 3.64 -6.34
N LYS A 177 4.37 3.91 -7.33
CA LYS A 177 3.58 5.15 -7.38
C LYS A 177 2.59 5.25 -6.23
N ILE A 178 1.96 4.13 -5.84
CA ILE A 178 1.07 4.09 -4.68
C ILE A 178 1.84 4.37 -3.38
N VAL A 179 2.99 3.71 -3.19
CA VAL A 179 3.86 3.94 -2.02
C VAL A 179 4.34 5.38 -1.96
N GLN A 180 4.77 5.94 -3.09
CA GLN A 180 5.22 7.33 -3.18
C GLN A 180 4.10 8.30 -2.76
N ALA A 181 2.88 8.11 -3.27
CA ALA A 181 1.73 8.93 -2.91
C ALA A 181 1.39 8.84 -1.41
N GLN A 182 1.42 7.64 -0.83
CA GLN A 182 1.24 7.44 0.62
C GLN A 182 2.32 8.14 1.44
N PHE A 183 3.58 8.05 1.01
CA PHE A 183 4.70 8.74 1.65
C PHE A 183 4.53 10.26 1.58
N THR A 184 4.15 10.81 0.42
CA THR A 184 3.87 12.25 0.25
C THR A 184 2.75 12.73 1.17
N ILE A 185 1.67 11.95 1.31
CA ILE A 185 0.59 12.25 2.28
C ILE A 185 1.14 12.31 3.70
N ALA A 186 1.90 11.29 4.12
CA ALA A 186 2.45 11.22 5.48
C ALA A 186 3.40 12.39 5.77
N GLN A 187 4.31 12.70 4.84
CA GLN A 187 5.23 13.82 4.96
C GLN A 187 4.48 15.15 5.08
N LYS A 188 3.50 15.41 4.21
CA LYS A 188 2.74 16.67 4.24
C LYS A 188 1.92 16.81 5.52
N LYS A 189 1.39 15.71 6.06
CA LYS A 189 0.70 15.70 7.36
C LYS A 189 1.65 16.10 8.50
N GLU A 190 2.86 15.58 8.51
CA GLU A 190 3.89 15.94 9.49
C GLU A 190 4.27 17.42 9.38
N GLU A 191 4.57 17.89 8.17
CA GLU A 191 4.93 19.31 7.90
C GLU A 191 3.85 20.30 8.33
N THR A 192 2.58 19.89 8.33
CA THR A 192 1.44 20.74 8.66
C THR A 192 0.87 20.51 10.06
N ALA A 193 1.44 19.60 10.86
CA ALA A 193 0.90 19.26 12.17
C ALA A 193 0.78 20.47 13.12
N ALA A 194 1.74 21.39 13.09
CA ALA A 194 1.71 22.62 13.86
C ALA A 194 0.56 23.55 13.42
N SER A 195 0.42 23.79 12.11
CA SER A 195 -0.66 24.62 11.57
C SER A 195 -2.04 24.02 11.81
N GLN A 196 -2.17 22.69 11.78
CA GLN A 196 -3.41 22.02 12.19
C GLN A 196 -3.72 22.29 13.67
N ALA A 197 -2.73 22.21 14.55
CA ALA A 197 -2.91 22.49 15.98
C ALA A 197 -3.35 23.95 16.22
N GLU A 198 -2.72 24.91 15.53
CA GLU A 198 -3.07 26.34 15.59
C GLU A 198 -4.53 26.58 15.16
N VAL A 199 -4.97 26.00 14.04
CA VAL A 199 -6.36 26.11 13.57
C VAL A 199 -7.35 25.53 14.58
N PHE A 200 -7.04 24.36 15.16
CA PHE A 200 -7.93 23.71 16.12
C PHE A 200 -8.01 24.42 17.47
N GLU A 201 -6.90 24.99 17.97
CA GLU A 201 -6.93 25.77 19.21
C GLU A 201 -7.65 27.10 19.00
N PHE A 202 -7.37 27.83 17.91
CA PHE A 202 -8.13 29.04 17.57
C PHE A 202 -9.63 28.73 17.47
N PHE A 203 -10.00 27.67 16.74
CA PHE A 203 -11.41 27.33 16.59
C PHE A 203 -12.07 26.93 17.91
N LYS A 204 -11.32 26.30 18.82
CA LYS A 204 -11.81 25.94 20.16
C LYS A 204 -12.04 27.15 21.05
N GLU A 205 -11.28 28.22 20.89
CA GLU A 205 -11.49 29.49 21.59
C GLU A 205 -12.76 30.18 21.09
N GLU A 206 -12.98 30.18 19.76
CA GLU A 206 -14.10 30.89 19.14
C GLU A 206 -15.43 30.11 19.13
N MET A 207 -15.42 28.78 19.25
CA MET A 207 -16.64 27.96 19.11
C MET A 207 -17.71 28.21 20.18
N TRP A 208 -17.35 28.73 21.36
CA TRP A 208 -18.29 28.93 22.48
C TRP A 208 -19.33 30.01 22.18
N LEU A 209 -19.10 30.82 21.13
CA LEU A 209 -19.94 31.92 20.72
C LEU A 209 -21.16 31.47 19.90
N ASP A 210 -21.16 30.24 19.36
CA ASP A 210 -22.24 29.75 18.49
C ASP A 210 -22.43 28.22 18.58
N LEU A 211 -23.69 27.78 18.79
CA LEU A 211 -24.09 26.36 18.78
C LEU A 211 -23.76 25.65 17.47
N LYS A 212 -23.83 26.37 16.34
CA LYS A 212 -23.45 25.87 15.02
C LYS A 212 -21.94 25.58 14.95
N LEU A 213 -21.11 26.48 15.48
CA LEU A 213 -19.66 26.31 15.55
C LEU A 213 -19.27 25.16 16.49
N MET A 214 -19.92 25.02 17.65
CA MET A 214 -19.73 23.85 18.51
C MET A 214 -20.03 22.53 17.77
N THR A 215 -21.10 22.51 16.96
CA THR A 215 -21.45 21.32 16.16
C THR A 215 -20.37 21.00 15.13
N TYR A 216 -19.84 22.02 14.44
CA TYR A 216 -18.74 21.85 13.50
C TYR A 216 -17.46 21.37 14.18
N TYR A 217 -17.12 21.92 15.35
CA TYR A 217 -15.96 21.50 16.13
C TYR A 217 -16.02 20.03 16.53
N VAL A 218 -17.16 19.57 17.06
CA VAL A 218 -17.33 18.15 17.43
C VAL A 218 -17.17 17.25 16.21
N ARG A 219 -17.79 17.59 15.08
CA ARG A 219 -17.68 16.80 13.83
C ARG A 219 -16.26 16.77 13.29
N LEU A 220 -15.58 17.92 13.23
CA LEU A 220 -14.18 18.01 12.79
C LEU A 220 -13.25 17.20 13.71
N ARG A 221 -13.48 17.23 15.03
CA ARG A 221 -12.70 16.44 15.98
C ARG A 221 -12.87 14.93 15.77
N VAL A 222 -14.10 14.47 15.53
CA VAL A 222 -14.37 13.05 15.23
C VAL A 222 -13.68 12.66 13.93
N LEU A 223 -13.87 13.41 12.86
CA LEU A 223 -13.24 13.12 11.57
C LEU A 223 -11.70 13.21 11.64
N ARG A 224 -11.15 14.19 12.37
CA ARG A 224 -9.71 14.28 12.62
C ARG A 224 -9.21 13.02 13.32
N LYS A 225 -9.91 12.57 14.37
CA LYS A 225 -9.53 11.33 15.04
C LYS A 225 -9.55 10.17 14.04
N GLU A 226 -10.59 10.00 13.24
CA GLU A 226 -10.65 8.90 12.26
C GLU A 226 -9.56 8.97 11.18
N LEU A 227 -9.20 10.17 10.71
CA LEU A 227 -8.24 10.39 9.62
C LEU A 227 -6.77 10.38 10.07
N TRP A 228 -6.52 10.56 11.38
CA TRP A 228 -5.18 10.60 11.98
C TRP A 228 -4.96 9.55 13.09
N SER A 229 -5.96 8.78 13.53
CA SER A 229 -5.82 7.80 14.63
C SER A 229 -4.97 6.58 14.28
N GLU A 230 -4.77 6.30 13.00
CA GLU A 230 -3.83 5.25 12.60
C GLU A 230 -2.39 5.65 12.99
N GLU A 231 -2.01 6.94 12.87
CA GLU A 231 -0.66 7.47 13.16
C GLU A 231 -0.26 7.44 14.65
N GLU A 232 -1.18 7.65 15.61
CA GLU A 232 -0.86 7.56 17.05
C GLU A 232 -0.43 6.14 17.46
N SER A 233 -0.94 5.10 16.78
CA SER A 233 -0.55 3.71 17.04
C SER A 233 0.86 3.39 16.50
N TYR A 234 1.27 4.01 15.39
CA TYR A 234 2.60 3.82 14.79
C TYR A 234 3.70 4.57 15.56
N MET A 235 3.42 5.75 16.11
CA MET A 235 4.41 6.53 16.87
C MET A 235 4.66 6.00 18.29
N GLN A 236 3.69 5.29 18.88
CA GLN A 236 3.86 4.67 20.21
C GLN A 236 4.48 3.27 20.17
N ASN A 237 4.54 2.63 19.00
CA ASN A 237 5.10 1.29 18.87
C ASN A 237 5.78 1.12 17.49
N PRO A 238 7.01 1.62 17.29
CA PRO A 238 7.71 1.59 16.00
C PRO A 238 7.99 0.17 15.48
N ASP A 239 7.83 -0.85 16.32
CA ASP A 239 8.02 -2.27 15.98
C ASP A 239 6.71 -2.98 15.58
N ASN A 240 5.55 -2.32 15.62
CA ASN A 240 4.28 -2.94 15.26
C ASN A 240 3.52 -2.12 14.22
N PRO A 241 3.89 -2.24 12.92
CA PRO A 241 3.09 -1.65 11.86
C PRO A 241 1.75 -2.39 11.81
N ALA A 242 0.64 -1.69 12.00
CA ALA A 242 -0.69 -2.29 11.93
C ALA A 242 -0.82 -3.10 10.62
N LEU A 243 -1.00 -4.41 10.81
CA LEU A 243 -1.18 -5.47 9.82
C LEU A 243 0.06 -5.82 8.99
N VAL A 244 1.13 -6.32 9.60
CA VAL A 244 2.16 -7.09 8.89
C VAL A 244 2.34 -8.43 9.59
N PRO A 245 2.20 -9.58 8.89
CA PRO A 245 2.67 -10.86 9.41
C PRO A 245 4.19 -10.76 9.62
N GLU A 246 4.66 -11.04 10.83
CA GLU A 246 6.03 -10.84 11.34
C GLU A 246 7.17 -11.46 10.50
N SER A 247 6.89 -12.31 9.50
CA SER A 247 7.93 -12.97 8.69
C SER A 247 8.36 -12.23 7.43
N GLN A 248 7.56 -11.27 6.92
CA GLN A 248 7.85 -10.54 5.67
C GLN A 248 8.35 -9.09 5.89
N ASP A 249 8.26 -8.61 7.12
CA ASP A 249 8.50 -7.21 7.47
C ASP A 249 10.00 -6.83 7.44
N GLU A 250 10.89 -7.74 7.82
CA GLU A 250 12.34 -7.49 7.81
C GLU A 250 12.91 -7.34 6.39
N GLN A 251 12.40 -8.13 5.43
CA GLN A 251 12.84 -8.04 4.03
C GLN A 251 12.26 -6.81 3.34
N PHE A 252 11.03 -6.43 3.66
CA PHE A 252 10.40 -5.20 3.17
C PHE A 252 11.11 -3.95 3.73
N LYS A 253 11.39 -3.92 5.04
CA LYS A 253 12.18 -2.86 5.69
C LYS A 253 13.59 -2.79 5.09
N ALA A 254 14.25 -3.92 4.83
CA ALA A 254 15.56 -3.96 4.18
C ALA A 254 15.52 -3.44 2.74
N PHE A 255 14.50 -3.81 1.96
CA PHE A 255 14.31 -3.34 0.58
C PHE A 255 14.10 -1.82 0.50
N ILE A 256 13.19 -1.28 1.33
CA ILE A 256 12.93 0.17 1.40
C ILE A 256 14.19 0.91 1.85
N LYS A 257 14.88 0.41 2.88
CA LYS A 257 16.12 1.01 3.39
C LYS A 257 17.26 0.98 2.35
N GLN A 258 17.38 -0.08 1.56
CA GLN A 258 18.38 -0.20 0.48
C GLN A 258 18.07 0.72 -0.70
N LYS A 259 16.79 0.83 -1.10
CA LYS A 259 16.34 1.75 -2.16
C LYS A 259 16.59 3.21 -1.80
N LEU A 260 16.22 3.63 -0.59
CA LEU A 260 16.45 5.00 -0.10
C LEU A 260 17.95 5.36 -0.01
N ARG A 261 18.81 4.37 0.27
CA ARG A 261 20.27 4.58 0.31
C ARG A 261 20.86 4.76 -1.09
N ASN A 262 20.32 4.04 -2.08
CA ASN A 262 20.78 4.13 -3.46
C ASN A 262 20.34 5.45 -4.13
N GLU A 263 19.13 5.95 -3.82
CA GLU A 263 18.67 7.24 -4.36
C GLU A 263 19.44 8.43 -3.78
N LYS A 264 19.86 8.37 -2.51
CA LYS A 264 20.75 9.39 -1.92
C LYS A 264 22.15 9.44 -2.56
N ASN A 265 22.65 8.32 -3.06
CA ASN A 265 23.95 8.24 -3.72
C ASN A 265 23.92 8.66 -5.20
N VAL A 266 22.72 8.82 -5.78
CA VAL A 266 22.54 9.30 -7.17
C VAL A 266 22.35 10.82 -7.22
N LEU A 267 22.01 11.44 -6.08
CA LEU A 267 21.80 12.87 -5.91
C LEU A 267 22.96 13.61 -5.21
N ALA A 268 24.05 12.89 -4.89
CA ALA A 268 25.29 13.41 -4.30
C ALA A 268 26.46 13.23 -5.28
#